data_AF-A0A485PCA0-F1
#
_entry.id   AF-A0A485PCA0-F1
#
_cell.length_a   1.000
_cell.length_b   1.000
_cell.length_c   1.000
_cell.angle_alpha   90.00
_cell.angle_beta   90.00
_cell.angle_gamma   90.00
#
_symmetry.space_group_name_H-M   'P 1'
#
loop_
_entity.id
_entity.type
_entity.pdbx_description
1 polymer ?
#
loop_
_entity_poly.entity_id
_entity_poly.type
_entity_poly.pdbx_seq_one_letter_code
_entity_poly.pdbx_strand_id
1 'polypeptide(L)' 'MTLYLTFPVAMFWIANQAEWFEDYVIQRKRELWPPEKEDQRRELEEFKERIRKQREEKLLRAAQQSS' A
#
# COMPACT_ATOMS: atom_id res chain seq x y z
N MET A 1 -22.39 -28.61 -34.02
CA MET A 1 -21.38 -28.88 -32.98
C MET A 1 -20.20 -27.90 -33.00
N THR A 2 -19.85 -27.29 -34.14
CA THR A 2 -18.80 -26.25 -34.25
C THR A 2 -19.06 -25.00 -33.41
N LEU A 3 -20.32 -24.55 -33.27
CA LEU A 3 -20.70 -23.42 -32.42
C LEU A 3 -20.30 -23.61 -30.94
N TYR A 4 -20.40 -24.84 -30.42
CA TYR A 4 -20.02 -25.15 -29.04
C TYR A 4 -18.51 -25.26 -28.85
N LEU A 5 -17.74 -25.46 -29.92
CA LEU A 5 -16.28 -25.44 -29.89
C LEU A 5 -15.74 -24.02 -30.05
N THR A 6 -16.36 -23.19 -30.89
CA THR A 6 -15.91 -21.81 -31.12
C THR A 6 -16.29 -20.86 -30.00
N PHE A 7 -17.44 -21.07 -29.34
CA PHE A 7 -17.89 -20.22 -28.23
C PHE A 7 -16.91 -20.16 -27.05
N PRO A 8 -16.47 -21.27 -26.42
CA PRO A 8 -15.55 -21.22 -25.29
C PRO A 8 -14.17 -20.72 -25.69
N VAL A 9 -13.70 -21.00 -26.92
CA VAL A 9 -12.41 -20.51 -27.41
C VAL A 9 -12.44 -19.00 -27.63
N ALA A 10 -13.50 -18.46 -28.22
CA ALA A 10 -13.67 -17.01 -28.40
C ALA A 10 -13.80 -16.30 -27.05
N MET A 11 -14.61 -16.84 -26.13
CA MET A 11 -14.74 -16.31 -24.77
C MET A 11 -13.41 -16.32 -24.01
N PHE A 12 -12.61 -17.39 -24.15
CA PHE A 12 -11.28 -17.48 -23.54
C PHE A 12 -10.32 -16.44 -24.12
N TRP A 13 -10.32 -16.21 -25.43
CA TRP A 13 -9.49 -15.18 -26.07
C TRP A 13 -9.84 -13.76 -25.62
N ILE A 14 -11.14 -13.48 -25.42
CA ILE A 14 -11.61 -12.17 -24.95
C ILE A 14 -11.28 -11.99 -23.45
N ALA A 15 -11.55 -13.00 -22.63
CA ALA A 15 -11.37 -12.91 -21.17
C ALA A 15 -9.90 -13.00 -20.73
N ASN A 16 -9.02 -13.64 -21.50
CA ASN A 16 -7.60 -13.78 -21.18
C ASN A 16 -6.76 -12.58 -21.69
N GLN A 17 -7.38 -11.50 -22.16
CA GLN A 17 -6.64 -10.29 -22.48
C GLN A 17 -6.11 -9.65 -21.18
N ALA A 18 -4.81 -9.84 -20.92
CA ALA A 18 -4.11 -9.31 -19.75
C ALA A 18 -4.28 -7.79 -19.58
N GLU A 19 -4.48 -7.06 -20.69
CA GLU A 19 -4.68 -5.61 -20.73
C GLU A 19 -5.86 -5.14 -19.85
N TRP A 20 -6.99 -5.85 -19.87
CA TRP A 20 -8.17 -5.51 -19.05
C TRP A 20 -7.95 -5.82 -17.57
N PHE A 21 -7.16 -6.84 -17.28
CA PHE A 21 -6.80 -7.22 -15.92
C PHE A 21 -5.83 -6.21 -15.31
N GLU A 22 -4.84 -5.76 -16.08
CA GLU A 22 -3.89 -4.73 -15.66
C GLU A 22 -4.59 -3.44 -15.28
N ASP A 23 -5.48 -2.92 -16.14
CA ASP A 23 -6.22 -1.70 -15.84
C ASP A 23 -7.07 -1.83 -14.57
N TYR A 24 -7.79 -2.95 -14.41
CA TYR A 24 -8.60 -3.20 -13.22
C TYR A 24 -7.75 -3.27 -11.94
N VAL A 25 -6.63 -3.99 -11.97
CA VAL A 25 -5.76 -4.15 -10.80
C VAL A 25 -5.03 -2.86 -10.48
N ILE A 26 -4.55 -2.13 -11.49
CA ILE A 26 -3.86 -0.85 -11.32
C ILE A 26 -4.83 0.19 -10.74
N GLN A 27 -6.06 0.27 -11.26
CA GLN A 27 -7.09 1.16 -10.75
C GLN A 27 -7.46 0.83 -9.31
N ARG A 28 -7.67 -0.45 -8.97
CA ARG A 28 -7.96 -0.89 -7.60
C ARG A 28 -6.81 -0.62 -6.64
N LYS A 29 -5.57 -0.85 -7.07
CA LYS A 29 -4.39 -0.55 -6.28
C LYS A 29 -4.27 0.96 -6.02
N ARG A 30 -4.63 1.80 -6.99
CA ARG A 30 -4.61 3.26 -6.86
C ARG A 30 -5.74 3.80 -6.00
N GLU A 31 -6.92 3.18 -6.02
CA GLU A 31 -8.04 3.49 -5.11
C GLU A 31 -7.69 3.13 -3.66
N LEU A 32 -7.12 1.94 -3.45
CA LEU A 32 -6.84 1.42 -2.11
C LEU A 32 -5.57 2.03 -1.48
N TRP A 33 -4.57 2.36 -2.30
CA TRP A 33 -3.36 3.08 -1.88
C TRP A 33 -3.27 4.43 -2.58
N PRO A 34 -3.84 5.50 -1.97
CA PRO A 34 -3.62 6.83 -2.48
C PRO A 34 -2.10 7.12 -2.52
N PRO A 35 -1.61 7.84 -3.54
CA PRO A 35 -0.20 8.18 -3.65
C PRO A 35 0.25 8.91 -2.39
N GLU A 36 1.33 8.44 -1.78
CA GLU A 36 1.88 8.98 -0.55
C GLU A 36 2.16 10.48 -0.75
N LYS A 37 1.42 11.32 -0.03
CA LYS A 37 1.59 12.77 -0.12
C LYS A 37 2.89 13.15 0.57
N GLU A 38 3.66 14.08 0.00
CA GLU A 38 4.91 14.55 0.61
C GLU A 38 4.68 15.08 2.04
N ASP A 39 3.49 15.62 2.32
CA ASP A 39 3.08 16.07 3.65
C ASP A 39 3.02 14.92 4.68
N GLN A 40 2.56 13.73 4.28
CA GLN A 40 2.52 12.55 5.17
C GLN A 40 3.93 12.10 5.55
N ARG A 41 4.91 12.29 4.67
CA ARG A 41 6.32 11.96 4.96
C ARG A 41 6.88 12.87 6.03
N ARG A 42 6.60 14.18 5.93
CA ARG A 42 6.99 15.18 6.95
C ARG A 42 6.34 14.90 8.30
N GLU A 43 5.03 14.64 8.32
CA GLU A 43 4.32 14.29 9.56
C GLU A 43 4.89 13.05 10.23
N LEU A 44 5.26 12.03 9.44
CA LEU A 44 5.87 10.80 9.95
C LEU A 44 7.27 11.03 10.51
N GLU A 45 8.08 11.88 9.87
CA GLU A 45 9.40 12.27 10.36
C GLU A 45 9.30 13.03 11.69
N GLU A 46 8.42 14.02 11.77
CA GLU A 46 8.16 14.77 13.01
C GLU A 46 7.65 13.86 14.13
N PHE A 47 6.82 12.87 13.82
CA PHE A 47 6.33 11.91 14.79
C PHE A 47 7.48 11.03 15.33
N LYS A 48 8.38 10.56 14.46
CA LYS A 48 9.56 9.78 14.87
C LYS A 48 10.47 10.60 15.79
N GLU A 49 10.71 11.86 15.48
CA GLU A 49 11.50 12.74 16.33
C GLU A 49 10.87 12.95 17.71
N ARG A 50 9.55 13.18 17.77
CA ARG A 50 8.82 13.31 19.03
C ARG A 50 8.96 12.06 19.90
N ILE A 51 8.79 10.87 19.32
CA ILE A 51 8.95 9.61 20.06
C ILE A 51 10.37 9.41 20.55
N ARG A 52 11.38 9.78 19.75
CA ARG A 52 12.79 9.69 20.15
C ARG A 52 13.09 10.59 21.34
N LYS A 53 12.68 11.86 21.29
CA LYS A 53 12.84 12.81 22.42
C LYS A 53 12.16 12.30 23.69
N GLN A 54 10.94 11.79 23.59
CA GLN A 54 10.24 11.20 24.74
C GLN A 54 10.95 9.98 25.33
N ARG A 55 11.57 9.13 24.51
CA ARG A 55 12.37 7.99 25.00
C ARG A 55 13.61 8.47 25.74
N GLU A 56 14.34 9.43 25.18
CA GLU A 56 15.53 9.99 25.80
C GLU A 56 15.20 10.63 27.17
N GLU A 57 14.12 11.42 27.26
CA GLU A 57 13.66 11.98 28.55
C GLU A 57 13.28 10.91 29.56
N LYS A 58 12.57 9.85 29.15
CA LYS A 58 12.21 8.74 30.04
C LYS A 58 13.43 8.00 30.55
N LEU A 59 14.44 7.79 29.70
CA LEU A 59 15.70 7.16 30.10
C LEU A 59 16.47 8.02 31.10
N LEU A 60 16.52 9.34 30.88
CA LEU A 60 17.15 10.28 31.82
C LEU A 60 16.45 10.29 33.18
N ARG A 61 15.11 10.28 33.21
CA ARG A 61 14.33 10.20 34.45
C ARG A 61 14.55 8.87 35.18
N ALA A 62 14.60 7.75 34.45
CA ALA A 62 14.88 6.45 35.05
C ALA A 62 16.30 6.39 35.64
N ALA A 63 17.30 6.95 34.95
CA ALA A 63 18.67 7.03 35.44
C ALA A 63 18.82 7.93 36.68
N GLN A 64 18.05 9.02 36.77
CA GLN A 64 18.01 9.90 37.94
C GLN A 64 17.32 9.26 39.15
N GLN A 65 16.34 8.37 38.93
CA GLN A 65 15.66 7.65 40.02
C GLN A 65 16.44 6.42 40.53
N SER A 66 17.45 5.96 39.78
CA SER A 66 18.27 4.80 40.14
C SER A 66 19.59 5.13 40.86
N SER A 67 19.88 6.42 41.11
CA SER A 67 21.00 6.91 41.94
C SER A 67 20.50 7.44 43.27
#